data_AF-A0A5J6XM85-F1
#
_entry.id   AF-A0A5J6XM85-F1
#
_cell.length_a   1.000
_cell.length_b   1.000
_cell.length_c   1.000
_cell.angle_alpha   90.00
_cell.angle_beta   90.00
_cell.angle_gamma   90.00
#
_symmetry.space_group_name_H-M   'P 1'
#
loop_
_entity.id
_entity.type
_entity.pdbx_description
1 polymer ?
#
loop_
_entity_poly.entity_id
_entity_poly.type
_entity_poly.pdbx_seq_one_letter_code
_entity_poly.pdbx_strand_id
1 'polypeptide(L)'
;MTGENDIETSILYYKIHQSNVKPNDYINWALRMLENDYSSFSLNILSSLREPLNIFEVEGYFRNAVSELSIKEPTYTECAEFYIHQLSKKILENENNAIDIAYQIYEIVQDLDYPEDLEEWYNISEFLDDFKYGDNHSKLSKVALIRTIVNEAKNHLRRNSK
;
A
#
# COMPACT_ATOMS: atom_id res chain seq x y z
N MET A 1 -7.06 18.02 -9.75
CA MET A 1 -7.15 16.73 -10.47
C MET A 1 -6.14 15.81 -9.79
N THR A 2 -6.55 15.23 -8.68
CA THR A 2 -5.68 14.46 -7.76
C THR A 2 -6.63 13.50 -7.06
N GLY A 3 -6.45 12.20 -7.23
CA GLY A 3 -7.38 11.23 -6.67
C GLY A 3 -7.03 9.79 -7.03
N GLU A 4 -6.86 9.48 -8.32
CA GLU A 4 -6.54 8.10 -8.77
C GLU A 4 -5.12 7.94 -9.32
N ASN A 5 -4.47 9.03 -9.74
CA ASN A 5 -3.14 8.97 -10.38
C ASN A 5 -1.98 8.91 -9.36
N ASP A 6 -2.22 9.49 -8.18
CA ASP A 6 -1.31 9.40 -7.05
C ASP A 6 -1.28 7.97 -6.47
N ILE A 7 -2.35 7.19 -6.69
CA ILE A 7 -2.53 5.83 -6.16
C ILE A 7 -1.51 4.86 -6.72
N GLU A 8 -1.50 4.69 -8.04
CA GLU A 8 -0.68 3.68 -8.71
C GLU A 8 0.81 3.99 -8.57
N THR A 9 1.13 5.28 -8.68
CA THR A 9 2.48 5.79 -8.50
C THR A 9 2.95 5.59 -7.05
N SER A 10 2.13 5.92 -6.05
CA SER A 10 2.48 5.73 -4.64
C SER A 10 2.65 4.26 -4.27
N ILE A 11 1.82 3.35 -4.80
CA ILE A 11 1.97 1.91 -4.58
C ILE A 11 3.30 1.41 -5.17
N LEU A 12 3.65 1.85 -6.38
CA LEU A 12 4.90 1.44 -7.01
C LEU A 12 6.11 1.99 -6.24
N TYR A 13 6.11 3.27 -5.86
CA TYR A 13 7.17 3.86 -5.04
C TYR A 13 7.28 3.21 -3.66
N TYR A 14 6.17 2.84 -3.03
CA TYR A 14 6.20 2.07 -1.78
C TYR A 14 7.00 0.77 -1.93
N LYS A 15 6.76 0.02 -3.02
CA LYS A 15 7.51 -1.21 -3.32
C LYS A 15 8.98 -0.95 -3.63
N ILE A 16 9.29 0.16 -4.30
CA ILE A 16 10.66 0.60 -4.57
C ILE A 16 11.40 0.87 -3.24
N HIS A 17 10.81 1.64 -2.33
CA HIS A 17 11.40 1.94 -1.03
C HIS A 17 11.63 0.68 -0.19
N GLN A 18 10.72 -0.29 -0.28
CA GLN A 18 10.81 -1.58 0.40
C GLN A 18 11.72 -2.60 -0.30
N SER A 19 12.39 -2.22 -1.41
CA SER A 19 13.25 -3.10 -2.21
C SER A 19 12.58 -4.42 -2.64
N ASN A 20 11.27 -4.40 -2.84
CA ASN A 20 10.46 -5.59 -3.17
C ASN A 20 9.76 -5.50 -4.54
N VAL A 21 10.03 -4.44 -5.30
CA VAL A 21 9.49 -4.20 -6.63
C VAL A 21 9.96 -5.26 -7.64
N LYS A 22 9.05 -5.72 -8.49
CA LYS A 22 9.31 -6.67 -9.57
C LYS A 22 9.21 -5.98 -10.92
N PRO A 23 9.87 -6.50 -11.98
CA PRO A 23 9.77 -5.90 -13.31
C PRO A 23 8.32 -5.71 -13.80
N ASN A 24 7.44 -6.67 -13.51
CA ASN A 24 6.04 -6.60 -13.89
C ASN A 24 5.24 -5.51 -13.15
N ASP A 25 5.71 -5.04 -11.99
CA ASP A 25 5.05 -3.93 -11.29
C ASP A 25 5.14 -2.63 -12.11
N TYR A 26 6.27 -2.40 -12.78
CA TYR A 26 6.45 -1.25 -13.68
C TYR A 26 5.57 -1.32 -14.92
N ILE A 27 5.39 -2.52 -15.49
CA ILE A 27 4.50 -2.74 -16.64
C ILE A 27 3.05 -2.48 -16.24
N ASN A 28 2.62 -3.03 -15.10
CA ASN A 28 1.27 -2.83 -14.58
C ASN A 28 1.01 -1.35 -14.30
N TRP A 29 1.96 -0.66 -13.67
CA TRP A 29 1.87 0.79 -13.47
C TRP A 29 1.71 1.53 -14.81
N ALA A 30 2.51 1.18 -15.82
CA ALA A 30 2.44 1.83 -17.11
C ALA A 30 1.07 1.63 -17.79
N LEU A 31 0.51 0.42 -17.72
CA LEU A 31 -0.84 0.14 -18.24
C LEU A 31 -1.91 0.95 -17.51
N ARG A 32 -1.86 1.03 -16.18
CA ARG A 32 -2.80 1.85 -15.39
C ARG A 32 -2.71 3.33 -15.70
N MET A 33 -1.49 3.85 -15.90
CA MET A 33 -1.30 5.25 -16.31
C MET A 33 -1.92 5.52 -17.68
N LEU A 34 -1.77 4.61 -18.64
CA LEU A 34 -2.42 4.72 -19.96
C LEU A 34 -3.95 4.64 -19.86
N GLU A 35 -4.49 3.76 -19.01
CA GLU A 35 -5.94 3.67 -18.74
C GLU A 35 -6.50 4.98 -18.16
N ASN A 36 -5.68 5.76 -17.47
CA ASN A 36 -6.03 7.07 -16.88
C ASN A 36 -5.68 8.27 -17.79
N ASP A 37 -5.60 8.06 -19.10
CA ASP A 37 -5.31 9.08 -20.13
C ASP A 37 -3.94 9.77 -20.03
N TYR A 38 -2.98 9.22 -19.27
CA TYR A 38 -1.60 9.68 -19.32
C TYR A 38 -0.88 9.04 -20.50
N SER A 39 -0.02 9.79 -21.18
CA SER A 39 0.81 9.24 -22.24
C SER A 39 2.12 10.00 -22.34
N SER A 40 3.20 9.25 -22.51
CA SER A 40 4.53 9.79 -22.81
C SER A 40 5.29 8.79 -23.68
N PHE A 41 6.40 9.20 -24.28
CA PHE A 41 7.18 8.31 -25.13
C PHE A 41 7.68 7.09 -24.35
N SER A 42 8.30 7.32 -23.20
CA SER A 42 8.84 6.26 -22.36
C SER A 42 7.74 5.41 -21.72
N LEU A 43 6.58 5.99 -21.38
CA LEU A 43 5.44 5.25 -20.84
C LEU A 43 4.89 4.24 -21.87
N ASN A 44 4.74 4.67 -23.12
CA ASN A 44 4.25 3.81 -24.21
C ASN A 44 5.24 2.67 -24.53
N ILE A 45 6.55 2.91 -24.41
CA ILE A 45 7.53 1.83 -24.54
C ILE A 45 7.39 0.86 -23.38
N LEU A 46 7.38 1.36 -22.14
CA LEU A 46 7.31 0.55 -20.94
C LEU A 46 6.09 -0.39 -20.96
N SER A 47 4.91 0.11 -21.33
CA SER A 47 3.68 -0.69 -21.41
C SER A 47 3.72 -1.78 -22.49
N SER A 48 4.61 -1.65 -23.48
CA SER A 48 4.74 -2.57 -24.62
C SER A 48 5.77 -3.68 -24.41
N LEU A 49 6.62 -3.58 -23.37
CA LEU A 49 7.66 -4.57 -23.08
C LEU A 49 7.03 -5.93 -22.74
N ARG A 50 7.69 -7.00 -23.17
CA ARG A 50 7.25 -8.39 -22.97
C ARG A 50 8.36 -9.19 -22.30
N GLU A 51 7.98 -10.29 -21.67
CA GLU A 51 8.94 -11.19 -21.03
C GLU A 51 9.95 -11.80 -22.03
N PRO A 52 11.20 -12.05 -21.59
CA PRO A 52 11.73 -11.81 -20.25
C PRO A 52 12.03 -10.32 -19.99
N LEU A 53 11.63 -9.82 -18.82
CA LEU A 53 11.82 -8.42 -18.44
C LEU A 53 13.13 -8.22 -17.67
N ASN A 54 13.91 -7.22 -18.07
CA ASN A 54 15.10 -6.79 -17.35
C ASN A 54 14.75 -5.65 -16.37
N ILE A 55 15.09 -5.81 -15.08
CA ILE A 55 14.77 -4.81 -14.05
C ILE A 55 15.39 -3.43 -14.33
N PHE A 56 16.62 -3.37 -14.83
CA PHE A 56 17.30 -2.11 -15.13
C PHE A 56 16.67 -1.39 -16.32
N GLU A 57 16.18 -2.14 -17.30
CA GLU A 57 15.50 -1.60 -18.48
C GLU A 57 14.15 -0.99 -18.11
N VAL A 58 13.31 -1.75 -17.40
CA VAL A 58 11.98 -1.26 -16.99
C VAL A 58 12.09 -0.06 -16.05
N GLU A 59 13.08 -0.05 -15.14
CA GLU A 59 13.38 1.09 -14.28
C GLU A 59 13.86 2.31 -15.04
N GLY A 60 14.68 2.10 -16.08
CA GLY A 60 15.14 3.17 -16.97
C GLY A 60 13.96 3.87 -17.64
N TYR A 61 13.05 3.10 -18.24
CA TYR A 61 11.85 3.65 -18.87
C TYR A 61 10.89 4.28 -17.87
N PHE A 62 10.73 3.69 -16.68
CA PHE A 62 9.92 4.26 -15.61
C PHE A 62 10.42 5.65 -15.20
N ARG A 63 11.71 5.81 -14.90
CA ARG A 63 12.29 7.11 -14.51
C ARG A 63 12.10 8.17 -15.60
N ASN A 64 12.29 7.78 -16.86
CA ASN A 64 12.05 8.69 -17.98
C ASN A 64 10.57 9.07 -18.08
N ALA A 65 9.65 8.12 -17.95
CA ALA A 65 8.21 8.38 -18.00
C ALA A 65 7.76 9.32 -16.88
N VAL A 66 8.23 9.10 -15.63
CA VAL A 66 7.96 10.00 -14.49
C VAL A 66 8.43 11.42 -14.80
N SER A 67 9.66 11.56 -15.33
CA SER A 67 10.20 12.87 -15.72
C SER A 67 9.40 13.52 -16.86
N GLU A 68 9.07 12.78 -17.91
CA GLU A 68 8.31 13.27 -19.07
C GLU A 68 6.90 13.74 -18.67
N LEU A 69 6.27 13.02 -17.73
CA LEU A 69 4.93 13.34 -17.21
C LEU A 69 4.98 14.39 -16.09
N SER A 70 6.16 14.87 -15.70
CA SER A 70 6.36 15.80 -14.58
C SER A 70 5.73 15.30 -13.27
N ILE A 71 5.76 13.99 -13.05
CA ILE A 71 5.26 13.36 -11.83
C ILE A 71 6.28 13.61 -10.74
N LYS A 72 5.83 14.19 -9.62
CA LYS A 72 6.65 14.36 -8.44
C LYS A 72 6.78 13.01 -7.73
N GLU A 73 8.01 12.63 -7.38
CA GLU A 73 8.26 11.47 -6.54
C GLU A 73 7.63 11.68 -5.15
N PRO A 74 6.70 10.81 -4.72
CA PRO A 74 6.14 10.85 -3.38
C PRO A 74 7.19 10.43 -2.34
N THR A 75 7.06 10.95 -1.13
CA THR A 75 7.87 10.53 0.01
C THR A 75 7.45 9.13 0.48
N TYR A 76 8.35 8.44 1.19
CA TYR A 76 8.04 7.15 1.79
C TYR A 76 6.80 7.22 2.70
N THR A 77 6.65 8.29 3.50
CA THR A 77 5.49 8.49 4.37
C THR A 77 4.19 8.60 3.58
N GLU A 78 4.15 9.43 2.53
CA GLU A 78 2.98 9.54 1.65
C GLU A 78 2.63 8.18 1.01
N CYS A 79 3.65 7.43 0.57
CA CYS A 79 3.47 6.09 0.03
C CYS A 79 2.93 5.09 1.06
N ALA A 80 3.45 5.11 2.28
CA ALA A 80 3.09 4.19 3.35
C ALA A 80 1.66 4.43 3.84
N GLU A 81 1.28 5.69 4.09
CA GLU A 81 -0.09 6.07 4.43
C GLU A 81 -1.08 5.61 3.36
N PHE A 82 -0.71 5.82 2.09
CA PHE A 82 -1.51 5.36 0.97
C PHE A 82 -1.66 3.83 0.94
N TYR A 83 -0.57 3.10 1.20
CA TYR A 83 -0.59 1.64 1.23
C TYR A 83 -1.45 1.10 2.38
N ILE A 84 -1.39 1.72 3.57
CA ILE A 84 -2.27 1.39 4.72
C ILE A 84 -3.75 1.61 4.35
N HIS A 85 -4.07 2.68 3.61
CA HIS A 85 -5.42 2.91 3.11
C HIS A 85 -5.89 1.76 2.18
N GLN A 86 -5.02 1.26 1.30
CA GLN A 86 -5.34 0.11 0.43
C GLN A 86 -5.50 -1.19 1.23
N LEU A 87 -4.63 -1.44 2.21
CA LEU A 87 -4.77 -2.59 3.11
C LEU A 87 -6.09 -2.53 3.89
N SER A 88 -6.49 -1.33 4.34
CA SER A 88 -7.77 -1.10 5.01
C SER A 88 -8.97 -1.43 4.11
N LYS A 89 -8.92 -1.09 2.80
CA LYS A 89 -9.95 -1.52 1.83
C LYS A 89 -10.01 -3.05 1.71
N LYS A 90 -8.86 -3.72 1.58
CA LYS A 90 -8.78 -5.18 1.47
C LYS A 90 -9.34 -5.91 2.69
N ILE A 91 -9.19 -5.35 3.90
CA ILE A 91 -9.83 -5.86 5.11
C ILE A 91 -11.36 -5.91 4.94
N LEU A 92 -11.95 -4.87 4.35
CA LEU A 92 -13.41 -4.78 4.16
C LEU A 92 -13.92 -5.66 3.02
N GLU A 93 -13.08 -5.94 2.01
CA GLU A 93 -13.41 -6.85 0.91
C GLU A 93 -13.41 -8.32 1.36
N ASN A 94 -12.49 -8.70 2.24
CA ASN A 94 -12.40 -10.06 2.76
C ASN A 94 -11.91 -10.08 4.22
N GLU A 95 -12.86 -10.06 5.15
CA GLU A 95 -12.58 -10.05 6.59
C GLU A 95 -11.82 -11.31 7.08
N ASN A 96 -11.80 -12.40 6.30
CA ASN A 96 -11.05 -13.60 6.68
C ASN A 96 -9.53 -13.35 6.75
N ASN A 97 -9.04 -12.36 5.99
CA ASN A 97 -7.62 -11.98 5.96
C ASN A 97 -7.32 -10.82 6.92
N ALA A 98 -8.30 -10.37 7.71
CA ALA A 98 -8.19 -9.15 8.51
C ALA A 98 -7.00 -9.18 9.49
N ILE A 99 -6.75 -10.33 10.12
CA ILE A 99 -5.64 -10.50 11.06
C ILE A 99 -4.29 -10.35 10.35
N ASP A 100 -4.09 -11.07 9.23
CA ASP A 100 -2.82 -11.03 8.50
C ASP A 100 -2.56 -9.65 7.91
N ILE A 101 -3.60 -8.96 7.46
CA ILE A 101 -3.49 -7.58 6.95
C ILE A 101 -3.23 -6.59 8.09
N ALA A 102 -3.83 -6.77 9.26
CA ALA A 102 -3.57 -5.91 10.41
C ALA A 102 -2.11 -5.99 10.88
N TYR A 103 -1.49 -7.19 10.86
CA TYR A 103 -0.05 -7.32 11.11
C TYR A 103 0.78 -6.58 10.06
N GLN A 104 0.44 -6.68 8.78
CA GLN A 104 1.12 -5.90 7.73
C GLN A 104 1.00 -4.40 7.97
N ILE A 105 -0.17 -3.90 8.37
CA ILE A 105 -0.34 -2.48 8.71
C ILE A 105 0.54 -2.11 9.90
N TYR A 106 0.60 -2.94 10.94
CA TYR A 106 1.44 -2.70 12.11
C TYR A 106 2.93 -2.62 11.76
N GLU A 107 3.45 -3.50 10.89
CA GLU A 107 4.85 -3.44 10.42
C GLU A 107 5.15 -2.08 9.78
N ILE A 108 4.21 -1.53 9.00
CA ILE A 108 4.35 -0.21 8.39
C ILE A 108 4.31 0.90 9.45
N VAL A 109 3.40 0.81 10.42
CA VAL A 109 3.31 1.77 11.53
C VAL A 109 4.62 1.82 12.32
N GLN A 110 5.25 0.66 12.53
CA GLN A 110 6.56 0.58 13.16
C GLN A 110 7.66 1.22 12.30
N ASP A 111 7.68 0.96 10.98
CA ASP A 111 8.63 1.60 10.05
C ASP A 111 8.49 3.13 10.01
N LEU A 112 7.28 3.64 10.25
CA LEU A 112 6.96 5.07 10.35
C LEU A 112 7.24 5.69 11.73
N ASP A 113 7.81 4.94 12.67
CA ASP A 113 8.07 5.36 14.06
C ASP A 113 6.80 5.77 14.82
N TYR A 114 5.74 4.96 14.68
CA TYR A 114 4.51 5.04 15.48
C TYR A 114 3.81 6.42 15.44
N PRO A 115 3.39 6.91 14.26
CA PRO A 115 2.67 8.17 14.16
C PRO A 115 1.34 8.12 14.93
N GLU A 116 1.01 9.21 15.63
CA GLU A 116 -0.17 9.34 16.51
C GLU A 116 -1.48 8.97 15.78
N ASP A 117 -1.62 9.39 14.51
CA ASP A 117 -2.82 9.09 13.71
C ASP A 117 -3.04 7.59 13.44
N LEU A 118 -2.01 6.75 13.65
CA LEU A 118 -2.04 5.30 13.48
C LEU A 118 -1.92 4.51 14.80
N GLU A 119 -2.01 5.18 15.96
CA GLU A 119 -1.89 4.55 17.29
C GLU A 119 -2.85 3.36 17.47
N GLU A 120 -4.07 3.43 16.94
CA GLU A 120 -5.03 2.33 17.04
C GLU A 120 -4.55 1.04 16.35
N TRP A 121 -3.77 1.15 15.26
CA TRP A 121 -3.18 -0.02 14.62
C TRP A 121 -2.09 -0.67 15.48
N TYR A 122 -1.37 0.13 16.27
CA TYR A 122 -0.46 -0.37 17.31
C TYR A 122 -1.24 -1.06 18.44
N ASN A 123 -2.30 -0.43 18.97
CA ASN A 123 -3.12 -1.07 20.01
C ASN A 123 -3.73 -2.40 19.56
N ILE A 124 -4.12 -2.50 18.28
CA ILE A 124 -4.61 -3.73 17.67
C ILE A 124 -3.53 -4.81 17.63
N SER A 125 -2.26 -4.47 17.34
CA SER A 125 -1.19 -5.47 17.32
C SER A 125 -0.93 -6.06 18.71
N GLU A 126 -1.01 -5.25 19.77
CA GLU A 126 -0.92 -5.74 21.16
C GLU A 126 -2.03 -6.76 21.47
N PHE A 127 -3.27 -6.53 21.01
CA PHE A 127 -4.36 -7.51 21.15
C PHE A 127 -4.12 -8.78 20.34
N LEU A 128 -3.51 -8.66 19.16
CA LEU A 128 -3.17 -9.79 18.32
C LEU A 128 -2.06 -10.64 18.93
N ASP A 129 -1.05 -10.02 19.52
CA ASP A 129 0.06 -10.69 20.20
C ASP A 129 -0.42 -11.39 21.48
N ASP A 130 -1.25 -10.73 22.30
CA ASP A 130 -1.87 -11.36 23.49
C ASP A 130 -2.73 -12.57 23.11
N PHE A 131 -3.48 -12.49 21.99
CA PHE A 131 -4.29 -13.60 21.51
C PHE A 131 -3.46 -14.77 20.97
N LYS A 132 -2.33 -14.50 20.32
CA LYS A 132 -1.52 -15.51 19.62
C LYS A 132 -0.48 -16.18 20.52
N TYR A 133 0.15 -15.40 21.40
CA TYR A 133 1.31 -15.83 22.19
C TYR A 133 1.12 -15.63 23.69
N GLY A 134 0.18 -14.80 24.11
CA GLY A 134 -0.12 -14.56 25.52
C GLY A 134 -1.09 -15.59 26.12
N ASP A 135 -1.44 -15.37 27.39
CA ASP A 135 -2.50 -16.12 28.08
C ASP A 135 -3.90 -15.61 27.71
N ASN A 136 -4.02 -14.81 26.64
CA ASN A 136 -5.23 -14.08 26.25
C ASN A 136 -5.79 -13.28 27.43
N HIS A 137 -4.97 -12.41 28.01
CA HIS A 137 -5.34 -11.55 29.14
C HIS A 137 -6.54 -10.65 28.82
N SER A 138 -6.61 -10.17 27.57
CA SER A 138 -7.73 -9.39 27.03
C SER A 138 -9.03 -10.21 26.92
N LYS A 139 -8.94 -11.55 26.96
CA LYS A 139 -10.03 -12.51 26.78
C LYS A 139 -10.82 -12.28 25.49
N LEU A 140 -10.19 -11.71 24.47
CA LEU A 140 -10.83 -11.46 23.20
C LEU A 140 -10.98 -12.78 22.43
N SER A 141 -12.15 -12.98 21.84
CA SER A 141 -12.36 -14.05 20.87
C SER A 141 -11.84 -13.63 19.51
N LYS A 142 -11.49 -14.60 18.64
CA LYS A 142 -11.12 -14.32 17.25
C LYS A 142 -12.16 -13.45 16.52
N VAL A 143 -13.45 -13.70 16.76
CA VAL A 143 -14.55 -12.93 16.17
C VAL A 143 -14.54 -11.48 16.67
N ALA A 144 -14.29 -11.27 17.97
CA ALA A 144 -14.18 -9.93 18.53
C ALA A 144 -12.97 -9.17 17.97
N LEU A 145 -11.81 -9.84 17.81
CA LEU A 145 -10.61 -9.25 17.21
C LEU A 145 -10.84 -8.83 15.75
N ILE A 146 -11.41 -9.71 14.93
CA ILE A 146 -11.75 -9.37 13.53
C ILE A 146 -12.68 -8.16 13.50
N ARG A 147 -13.67 -8.10 14.39
CA ARG A 147 -14.58 -6.95 14.47
C ARG A 147 -13.86 -5.66 14.84
N THR A 148 -12.89 -5.70 15.77
CA THR A 148 -12.07 -4.55 16.12
C THR A 148 -11.26 -4.05 14.92
N ILE A 149 -10.59 -4.97 14.22
CA ILE A 149 -9.80 -4.66 13.01
C ILE A 149 -10.68 -4.04 11.92
N VAL A 150 -11.83 -4.64 11.63
CA VAL A 150 -12.78 -4.15 10.61
C VAL A 150 -13.32 -2.77 10.98
N ASN A 151 -13.61 -2.52 12.26
CA ASN A 151 -14.04 -1.20 12.71
C ASN A 151 -12.94 -0.15 12.52
N GLU A 152 -11.69 -0.49 12.83
CA GLU A 152 -10.60 0.44 12.66
C GLU A 152 -10.28 0.69 11.18
N ALA A 153 -10.31 -0.33 10.33
CA ALA A 153 -10.22 -0.15 8.88
C ALA A 153 -11.29 0.84 8.36
N LYS A 154 -12.54 0.74 8.83
CA LYS A 154 -13.60 1.71 8.48
C LYS A 154 -13.30 3.11 9.00
N ASN A 155 -12.84 3.24 10.23
CA ASN A 155 -12.49 4.52 10.83
C ASN A 155 -11.34 5.19 10.07
N HIS A 156 -10.28 4.44 9.79
CA HIS A 156 -9.12 4.87 9.03
C HIS A 156 -9.54 5.37 7.64
N LEU A 157 -10.34 4.60 6.90
CA LEU A 157 -10.84 5.03 5.59
C LEU A 157 -11.68 6.31 5.70
N ARG A 158 -12.57 6.43 6.68
CA ARG A 158 -13.39 7.62 6.90
C ARG A 158 -12.54 8.87 7.19
N ARG A 159 -11.47 8.73 7.98
CA ARG A 159 -10.54 9.83 8.29
C ARG A 159 -9.81 10.31 7.03
N ASN A 160 -9.48 9.38 6.14
CA ASN A 160 -8.67 9.59 4.95
C ASN A 160 -9.46 9.61 3.62
N SER A 161 -10.75 9.95 3.64
CA SER A 161 -11.61 10.04 2.42
C SER A 161 -11.70 11.47 1.83
N LYS A 162 -10.64 12.27 1.88
CA LYS A 162 -10.64 13.65 1.38
C LYS A 162 -10.03 13.78 -0.01
#